data_AF-A0A5C4QGI6-F1
#
_entry.id   AF-A0A5C4QGI6-F1
#
_cell.length_a   1.000
_cell.length_b   1.000
_cell.length_c   1.000
_cell.angle_alpha   90.00
_cell.angle_beta   90.00
_cell.angle_gamma   90.00
#
_symmetry.space_group_name_H-M   'P 1'
#
loop_
_entity.id
_entity.type
_entity.pdbx_description
1 polymer ?
#
loop_
_entity_poly.entity_id
_entity_poly.type
_entity_poly.pdbx_seq_one_letter_code
_entity_poly.pdbx_strand_id
1 'polypeptide(L)'
;MTLPEDYFLDTDDEMLSYLEKQAEQHILELRESNARNKENATKLFNLLLAGAGGAFLLLVSGNVTTFFIFILIATIIGWGGTAIYLSISCLITKNQPHLYNPPDLLYTGYYKNLTDNRSAMLSVLRRYRLNNYVEIAKRLRTLNTALAKSLDKARVAAVTVPITLVLFLVFSIIWA
;
A
#
# COMPACT_ATOMS: atom_id res chain seq x y z
N MET A 1 -4.55 -14.49 -13.93
CA MET A 1 -4.15 -15.87 -14.21
C MET A 1 -3.00 -16.27 -13.29
N THR A 2 -2.92 -17.56 -12.96
CA THR A 2 -1.75 -18.22 -12.39
C THR A 2 -1.08 -18.97 -13.53
N LEU A 3 0.22 -18.79 -13.72
CA LEU A 3 0.96 -19.53 -14.74
C LEU A 3 1.13 -20.99 -14.27
N PRO A 4 1.09 -21.97 -15.18
CA PRO A 4 1.51 -23.33 -14.89
C PRO A 4 2.94 -23.38 -14.32
N GLU A 5 3.24 -24.37 -13.47
CA GLU A 5 4.58 -24.49 -12.86
C GLU A 5 5.69 -24.75 -13.89
N ASP A 6 5.33 -25.35 -15.01
CA ASP A 6 6.18 -25.68 -16.14
C ASP A 6 6.28 -24.57 -17.21
N TYR A 7 5.63 -23.42 -16.99
CA TYR A 7 5.49 -22.37 -18.00
C TYR A 7 6.81 -21.82 -18.56
N PHE A 8 7.90 -21.93 -17.81
CA PHE A 8 9.24 -21.48 -18.23
C PHE A 8 10.19 -22.65 -18.56
N LEU A 9 9.71 -23.91 -18.61
CA LEU A 9 10.55 -25.09 -18.87
C LEU A 9 11.04 -25.19 -20.33
N ASP A 10 10.42 -24.46 -21.24
CA ASP A 10 10.76 -24.38 -22.66
C ASP A 10 11.68 -23.20 -23.03
N THR A 11 11.94 -22.30 -22.08
CA THR A 11 12.68 -21.05 -22.30
C THR A 11 14.20 -21.29 -22.30
N ASP A 12 14.93 -20.72 -23.25
CA ASP A 12 16.41 -20.81 -23.26
C ASP A 12 17.06 -20.03 -22.09
N ASP A 13 18.33 -20.32 -21.81
CA ASP A 13 19.03 -19.74 -20.64
C ASP A 13 19.31 -18.23 -20.79
N GLU A 14 19.36 -17.70 -22.01
CA GLU A 14 19.56 -16.26 -22.28
C GLU A 14 18.27 -15.48 -21.99
N MET A 15 17.15 -15.93 -22.54
CA MET A 15 15.81 -15.41 -22.26
C MET A 15 15.48 -15.56 -20.77
N LEU A 16 15.82 -16.69 -20.15
CA LEU A 16 15.64 -16.87 -18.70
C LEU A 16 16.40 -15.81 -17.91
N SER A 17 17.65 -15.53 -18.27
CA SER A 17 18.47 -14.51 -17.61
C SER A 17 17.90 -13.10 -17.81
N TYR A 18 17.39 -12.81 -19.01
CA TYR A 18 16.72 -11.55 -19.31
C TYR A 18 15.44 -11.37 -18.48
N LEU A 19 14.59 -12.40 -18.43
CA LEU A 19 13.33 -12.39 -17.67
C LEU A 19 13.56 -12.25 -16.16
N GLU A 20 14.56 -12.93 -15.62
CA GLU A 20 14.94 -12.79 -14.21
C GLU A 20 15.35 -11.35 -13.87
N LYS A 21 16.19 -10.74 -14.71
CA LYS A 21 16.62 -9.34 -14.50
C LYS A 21 15.45 -8.36 -14.58
N GLN A 22 14.56 -8.53 -15.55
CA GLN A 22 13.35 -7.72 -15.68
C GLN A 22 12.40 -7.90 -14.50
N ALA A 23 12.23 -9.14 -14.03
CA ALA A 23 11.38 -9.44 -12.88
C ALA A 23 11.92 -8.81 -11.59
N GLU A 24 13.23 -8.88 -11.35
CA GLU A 24 13.88 -8.23 -10.21
C GLU A 24 13.69 -6.71 -10.25
N GLN A 25 13.95 -6.08 -11.39
CA GLN A 25 13.76 -4.63 -11.57
C GLN A 25 12.30 -4.22 -11.34
N HIS A 26 11.35 -4.93 -11.94
CA HIS A 26 9.92 -4.64 -11.78
C HIS A 26 9.45 -4.81 -10.32
N ILE A 27 9.94 -5.82 -9.59
CA ILE A 27 9.62 -6.01 -8.17
C ILE A 27 10.18 -4.85 -7.32
N LEU A 28 11.40 -4.37 -7.63
CA LEU A 28 11.98 -3.20 -6.96
C LEU A 28 11.12 -1.95 -7.19
N GLU A 29 10.73 -1.67 -8.42
CA GLU A 29 9.86 -0.53 -8.75
C GLU A 29 8.51 -0.60 -8.02
N LEU A 30 7.89 -1.78 -7.95
CA LEU A 30 6.65 -1.98 -7.20
C LEU A 30 6.83 -1.73 -5.70
N ARG A 31 7.96 -2.11 -5.12
CA ARG A 31 8.28 -1.85 -3.71
C ARG A 31 8.48 -0.37 -3.46
N GLU A 32 9.22 0.33 -4.32
CA GLU A 32 9.37 1.78 -4.22
C GLU A 32 8.03 2.50 -4.36
N SER A 33 7.18 2.06 -5.29
CA SER A 33 5.81 2.58 -5.41
C SER A 33 5.00 2.37 -4.12
N ASN A 34 5.07 1.18 -3.52
CA ASN A 34 4.39 0.88 -2.26
C ASN A 34 4.93 1.74 -1.10
N ALA A 35 6.25 1.93 -1.03
CA ALA A 35 6.90 2.77 -0.04
C ALA A 35 6.44 4.23 -0.16
N ARG A 36 6.42 4.78 -1.38
CA ARG A 36 5.90 6.13 -1.66
C ARG A 36 4.43 6.28 -1.26
N ASN A 37 3.60 5.28 -1.55
CA ASN A 37 2.19 5.31 -1.14
C ASN A 37 2.02 5.26 0.38
N LYS A 38 2.84 4.48 1.08
CA LYS A 38 2.84 4.44 2.55
C LYS A 38 3.33 5.77 3.14
N GLU A 39 4.37 6.37 2.58
CA GLU A 39 4.87 7.69 3.00
C GLU A 39 3.80 8.77 2.81
N ASN A 40 3.13 8.79 1.66
CA ASN A 40 2.03 9.71 1.38
C ASN A 40 0.85 9.52 2.33
N ALA A 41 0.54 8.27 2.70
CA ALA A 41 -0.47 7.98 3.71
C ALA A 41 -0.06 8.55 5.08
N THR A 42 1.19 8.35 5.51
CA THR A 42 1.72 8.92 6.76
C THR A 42 1.66 10.45 6.77
N LYS A 43 2.03 11.09 5.66
CA LYS A 43 1.93 12.56 5.50
C LYS A 43 0.49 13.04 5.67
N LEU A 44 -0.47 12.38 5.00
CA LEU A 44 -1.89 12.72 5.12
C LEU A 44 -2.41 12.47 6.54
N PHE A 45 -2.01 11.38 7.18
CA PHE A 45 -2.35 11.09 8.57
C PHE A 45 -1.90 12.21 9.52
N ASN A 46 -0.65 12.64 9.41
CA ASN A 46 -0.10 13.72 10.24
C ASN A 46 -0.85 15.04 10.01
N LEU A 47 -1.24 15.33 8.76
CA LEU A 47 -2.03 16.52 8.44
C LEU A 47 -3.42 16.47 9.07
N LEU A 48 -4.11 15.32 8.98
CA LEU A 48 -5.43 15.12 9.60
C LEU A 48 -5.36 15.26 11.12
N LEU A 49 -4.31 14.70 11.74
CA LEU A 49 -4.08 14.80 13.18
C LEU A 49 -3.82 16.25 13.62
N ALA A 50 -2.95 16.98 12.90
CA ALA A 50 -2.67 18.38 13.17
C ALA A 50 -3.93 19.24 13.00
N GLY A 51 -4.71 19.00 11.95
CA GLY A 51 -5.96 19.69 11.69
C GLY A 51 -7.01 19.43 12.78
N ALA A 52 -7.24 18.16 13.16
CA ALA A 52 -8.18 17.81 14.21
C ALA A 52 -7.74 18.36 15.57
N GLY A 53 -6.44 18.33 15.87
CA GLY A 53 -5.85 18.94 17.07
C GLY A 53 -6.05 20.47 17.10
N GLY A 54 -5.85 21.15 15.96
CA GLY A 54 -6.11 22.59 15.84
C GLY A 54 -7.58 22.94 16.08
N ALA A 55 -8.51 22.17 15.49
CA ALA A 55 -9.95 22.35 15.71
C ALA A 55 -10.33 22.11 17.19
N PHE A 56 -9.72 21.12 17.84
CA PHE A 56 -9.92 20.83 19.26
C PHE A 56 -9.41 21.98 20.15
N LEU A 57 -8.22 22.52 19.88
CA LEU A 57 -7.68 23.66 20.63
C LEU A 57 -8.57 24.90 20.51
N LEU A 58 -9.11 25.18 19.32
CA LEU A 58 -10.07 26.26 19.12
C LEU A 58 -11.34 26.06 19.95
N LEU A 59 -11.84 24.82 20.02
CA LEU A 59 -13.01 24.47 20.83
C LEU A 59 -12.76 24.70 22.33
N VAL A 60 -11.58 24.31 22.84
CA VAL A 60 -11.20 24.47 24.24
C VAL A 60 -10.94 25.95 24.61
N SER A 61 -10.52 26.77 23.64
CA SER A 61 -10.25 28.21 23.89
C SER A 61 -11.48 29.02 24.29
N GLY A 62 -12.71 28.50 24.10
CA GLY A 62 -13.95 29.11 24.56
C GLY A 62 -14.41 30.38 23.83
N ASN A 63 -13.61 30.92 22.91
CA ASN A 63 -13.88 32.17 22.19
C ASN A 63 -14.65 31.97 20.88
N VAL A 64 -15.59 31.03 20.84
CA VAL A 64 -16.27 30.62 19.60
C VAL A 64 -17.78 30.63 19.74
N THR A 65 -18.48 31.06 18.70
CA THR A 65 -19.95 31.08 18.68
C THR A 65 -20.52 29.66 18.67
N THR A 66 -21.75 29.48 19.18
CA THR A 66 -22.40 28.17 19.28
C THR A 66 -22.46 27.43 17.94
N PHE A 67 -22.75 28.12 16.83
CA PHE A 67 -22.72 27.54 15.49
C PHE A 67 -21.33 27.06 15.07
N PHE A 68 -20.28 27.81 15.41
CA PHE A 68 -18.91 27.45 15.10
C PHE A 68 -18.45 26.22 15.90
N ILE A 69 -18.93 26.06 17.14
CA ILE A 69 -18.66 24.87 17.96
C ILE A 69 -19.16 23.59 17.26
N PHE A 70 -20.40 23.59 16.73
CA PHE A 70 -20.93 22.43 16.02
C PHE A 70 -20.07 22.03 14.82
N ILE A 71 -19.53 23.01 14.10
CA ILE A 71 -18.67 22.78 12.94
C ILE A 71 -17.30 22.25 13.34
N LEU A 72 -16.72 22.78 14.42
CA LEU A 72 -15.47 22.26 14.96
C LEU A 72 -15.61 20.80 15.38
N ILE A 73 -16.71 20.44 16.09
CA ILE A 73 -17.00 19.06 16.46
C ILE A 73 -17.14 18.17 15.22
N ALA A 74 -17.92 18.62 14.23
CA ALA A 74 -18.11 17.88 12.98
C ALA A 74 -16.78 17.68 12.22
N THR A 75 -15.89 18.68 12.23
CA THR A 75 -14.56 18.61 11.62
C THR A 75 -13.67 17.61 12.34
N ILE A 76 -13.65 17.63 13.68
CA ILE A 76 -12.87 16.69 14.50
C ILE A 76 -13.34 15.25 14.24
N ILE A 77 -14.65 15.01 14.19
CA ILE A 77 -15.21 13.69 13.91
C ILE A 77 -14.89 13.25 12.48
N GLY A 78 -15.08 14.13 11.49
CA GLY A 78 -14.81 13.84 10.08
C GLY A 78 -13.34 13.49 9.84
N TRP A 79 -12.43 14.36 10.28
CA TRP A 79 -11.00 14.13 10.12
C TRP A 79 -10.48 12.97 10.99
N GLY A 80 -10.97 12.84 12.23
CA GLY A 80 -10.68 11.70 13.09
C GLY A 80 -11.09 10.37 12.46
N GLY A 81 -12.30 10.29 11.89
CA GLY A 81 -12.78 9.13 11.16
C GLY A 81 -11.90 8.80 9.94
N THR A 82 -11.51 9.80 9.16
CA THR A 82 -10.59 9.59 8.02
C THR A 82 -9.21 9.12 8.44
N ALA A 83 -8.69 9.62 9.57
CA ALA A 83 -7.40 9.20 10.11
C ALA A 83 -7.45 7.74 10.59
N ILE A 84 -8.52 7.33 11.27
CA ILE A 84 -8.72 5.93 11.70
C ILE A 84 -8.81 5.01 10.47
N TYR A 85 -9.61 5.39 9.46
CA TYR A 85 -9.74 4.64 8.21
C TYR A 85 -8.39 4.44 7.52
N LEU A 86 -7.59 5.50 7.44
CA LEU A 86 -6.28 5.47 6.80
C LEU A 86 -5.26 4.65 7.61
N SER A 87 -5.31 4.70 8.95
CA SER A 87 -4.50 3.84 9.80
C SER A 87 -4.76 2.36 9.53
N ILE A 88 -6.03 1.95 9.54
CA ILE A 88 -6.42 0.55 9.32
C ILE A 88 -6.09 0.08 7.90
N SER A 89 -6.31 0.95 6.91
CA SER A 89 -6.19 0.57 5.50
C SER A 89 -4.75 0.60 4.99
N CYS A 90 -3.95 1.57 5.42
CA CYS A 90 -2.64 1.90 4.84
C CYS A 90 -1.45 1.76 5.80
N LEU A 91 -1.63 2.04 7.10
CA LEU A 91 -0.49 2.15 8.05
C LEU A 91 -0.24 0.89 8.85
N ILE A 92 -1.29 0.15 9.21
CA ILE A 92 -1.13 -1.17 9.84
C ILE A 92 -0.35 -2.06 8.89
N THR A 93 0.78 -2.56 9.38
CA THR A 93 1.72 -3.38 8.60
C THR A 93 1.03 -4.63 8.09
N LYS A 94 0.63 -4.62 6.82
CA LYS A 94 0.25 -5.84 6.10
C LYS A 94 1.53 -6.56 5.70
N ASN A 95 1.65 -7.83 6.08
CA ASN A 95 2.82 -8.69 5.82
C ASN A 95 3.41 -8.45 4.42
N GLN A 96 4.64 -7.95 4.37
CA GLN A 96 5.33 -7.74 3.10
C GLN A 96 5.85 -9.08 2.57
N PRO A 97 5.64 -9.40 1.28
CA PRO A 97 6.22 -10.59 0.69
C PRO A 97 7.75 -10.45 0.63
N HIS A 98 8.46 -11.44 1.16
CA HIS A 98 9.93 -11.51 1.13
C HIS A 98 10.43 -11.60 -0.33
N LEU A 99 11.55 -10.93 -0.63
CA LEU A 99 12.10 -10.84 -2.01
C LEU A 99 12.76 -12.15 -2.45
N TYR A 100 13.21 -12.91 -1.46
CA TYR A 100 13.93 -14.15 -1.64
C TYR A 100 13.09 -15.26 -1.05
N ASN A 101 12.91 -16.32 -1.82
CA ASN A 101 12.51 -17.59 -1.24
C ASN A 101 13.60 -17.95 -0.23
N PRO A 102 13.25 -18.23 1.03
CA PRO A 102 14.24 -18.71 1.98
C PRO A 102 14.90 -19.99 1.42
N PRO A 103 16.20 -20.19 1.66
CA PRO A 103 17.00 -21.22 1.00
C PRO A 103 16.51 -22.64 1.27
N ASP A 104 15.75 -22.84 2.35
CA ASP A 104 15.02 -24.05 2.70
C ASP A 104 13.90 -24.41 1.71
N LEU A 105 13.28 -23.42 1.04
CA LEU A 105 12.30 -23.63 -0.04
C LEU A 105 12.96 -23.89 -1.40
N LEU A 106 14.20 -23.42 -1.62
CA LEU A 106 14.93 -23.60 -2.88
C LEU A 106 15.77 -24.88 -2.90
N TYR A 107 16.23 -25.37 -1.76
CA TYR A 107 17.13 -26.53 -1.67
C TYR A 107 16.56 -27.61 -0.75
N THR A 108 15.55 -28.34 -1.24
CA THR A 108 14.91 -29.44 -0.51
C THR A 108 15.70 -30.75 -0.59
N GLY A 109 15.42 -31.70 0.31
CA GLY A 109 16.09 -33.01 0.34
C GLY A 109 15.96 -33.82 -0.96
N TYR A 110 14.92 -33.53 -1.77
CA TYR A 110 14.73 -34.09 -3.12
C TYR A 110 15.88 -33.72 -4.07
N TYR A 111 16.28 -32.44 -4.06
CA TYR A 111 17.36 -31.94 -4.91
C TYR A 111 18.75 -32.38 -4.47
N LYS A 112 18.94 -32.65 -3.17
CA LYS A 112 20.19 -33.14 -2.59
C LYS A 112 20.61 -34.51 -3.14
N ASN A 113 19.65 -35.29 -3.65
CA ASN A 113 19.87 -36.64 -4.18
C ASN A 113 20.08 -36.69 -5.71
N LEU A 114 19.89 -35.57 -6.42
CA LEU A 114 20.00 -35.45 -7.89
C LEU A 114 21.43 -35.08 -8.37
N THR A 115 22.44 -35.53 -7.63
CA THR A 115 23.84 -35.06 -7.67
C THR A 115 24.56 -35.15 -9.02
N ASP A 116 24.05 -35.93 -9.98
CA ASP A 116 24.75 -36.26 -11.24
C ASP A 116 24.70 -35.14 -12.30
N ASN A 117 23.76 -34.18 -12.23
CA ASN A 117 23.65 -33.14 -13.24
C ASN A 117 23.31 -31.75 -12.65
N ARG A 118 24.31 -31.15 -12.00
CA ARG A 118 24.19 -29.86 -11.30
C ARG A 118 23.76 -28.69 -12.20
N SER A 119 24.13 -28.69 -13.48
CA SER A 119 23.74 -27.64 -14.43
C SER A 119 22.24 -27.71 -14.77
N ALA A 120 21.71 -28.92 -14.98
CA ALA A 120 20.27 -29.13 -15.18
C ALA A 120 19.47 -28.75 -13.92
N MET A 121 19.98 -29.08 -12.74
CA MET A 121 19.37 -28.69 -11.46
C MET A 121 19.29 -27.17 -11.29
N LEU A 122 20.36 -26.44 -11.60
CA LEU A 122 20.39 -24.98 -11.52
C LEU A 122 19.38 -24.34 -12.49
N SER A 123 19.29 -24.84 -13.72
CA SER A 123 18.34 -24.34 -14.72
C SER A 123 16.88 -24.51 -14.25
N VAL A 124 16.55 -25.67 -13.67
CA VAL A 124 15.20 -25.92 -13.11
C VAL A 124 14.90 -24.98 -11.93
N LEU A 125 15.84 -24.80 -10.99
CA LEU A 125 15.66 -23.90 -9.84
C LEU A 125 15.43 -22.44 -10.27
N ARG A 126 16.14 -21.97 -11.29
CA ARG A 126 15.98 -20.61 -11.85
C ARG A 126 14.58 -20.38 -12.43
N ARG A 127 14.03 -21.38 -13.11
CA ARG A 127 12.67 -21.32 -13.67
C ARG A 127 11.60 -21.31 -12.58
N TYR A 128 11.76 -22.11 -11.52
CA TYR A 128 10.90 -22.02 -10.33
C TYR A 128 11.01 -20.66 -9.63
N ARG A 129 12.22 -20.10 -9.53
CA ARG A 129 12.43 -18.75 -8.99
C ARG A 129 11.68 -17.70 -9.81
N LEU A 130 11.72 -17.79 -11.14
CA LEU A 130 10.99 -16.86 -12.01
C LEU A 130 9.47 -16.94 -11.80
N ASN A 131 8.91 -18.14 -11.65
CA ASN A 131 7.49 -18.29 -11.31
C ASN A 131 7.14 -17.62 -9.97
N ASN A 132 8.00 -17.77 -8.95
CA ASN A 132 7.81 -17.10 -7.66
C ASN A 132 7.87 -15.57 -7.80
N TYR A 133 8.74 -15.03 -8.66
CA TYR A 133 8.76 -13.59 -8.94
C TYR A 133 7.45 -13.09 -9.54
N VAL A 134 6.80 -13.87 -10.42
CA VAL A 134 5.48 -13.53 -10.95
C VAL A 134 4.44 -13.44 -9.84
N GLU A 135 4.44 -14.41 -8.91
CA GLU A 135 3.52 -14.39 -7.78
C GLU A 135 3.78 -13.20 -6.83
N ILE A 136 5.05 -12.94 -6.51
CA ILE A 136 5.46 -11.80 -5.68
C ILE A 136 5.02 -10.48 -6.34
N ALA A 137 5.28 -10.31 -7.63
CA ALA A 137 4.88 -9.13 -8.39
C ALA A 137 3.37 -8.93 -8.38
N LYS A 138 2.58 -10.01 -8.54
CA LYS A 138 1.12 -9.97 -8.47
C LYS A 138 0.63 -9.54 -7.08
N ARG A 139 1.19 -10.09 -6.01
CA ARG A 139 0.86 -9.71 -4.62
C ARG A 139 1.21 -8.24 -4.37
N LEU A 140 2.42 -7.79 -4.76
CA LEU A 140 2.85 -6.40 -4.61
C LEU A 140 1.99 -5.42 -5.40
N ARG A 141 1.60 -5.77 -6.63
CA ARG A 141 0.69 -4.95 -7.44
C ARG A 141 -0.70 -4.85 -6.81
N THR A 142 -1.23 -5.97 -6.32
CA THR A 142 -2.53 -5.99 -5.64
C THR A 142 -2.49 -5.11 -4.39
N LEU A 143 -1.44 -5.22 -3.57
CA LEU A 143 -1.21 -4.34 -2.42
C LEU A 143 -1.12 -2.87 -2.83
N ASN A 144 -0.37 -2.56 -3.90
CA ASN A 144 -0.22 -1.20 -4.40
C ASN A 144 -1.57 -0.58 -4.79
N THR A 145 -2.36 -1.31 -5.58
CA THR A 145 -3.68 -0.84 -6.02
C THR A 145 -4.64 -0.65 -4.84
N ALA A 146 -4.60 -1.54 -3.84
CA ALA A 146 -5.40 -1.41 -2.63
C ALA A 146 -5.00 -0.15 -1.83
N LEU A 147 -3.69 0.06 -1.62
CA LEU A 147 -3.14 1.24 -0.93
C LEU A 147 -3.49 2.55 -1.64
N ALA A 148 -3.30 2.60 -2.96
CA ALA A 148 -3.62 3.77 -3.77
C ALA A 148 -5.12 4.10 -3.68
N LYS A 149 -5.99 3.09 -3.84
CA LYS A 149 -7.44 3.27 -3.76
C LYS A 149 -7.91 3.75 -2.39
N SER A 150 -7.36 3.22 -1.30
CA SER A 150 -7.70 3.70 0.05
C SER A 150 -7.17 5.11 0.30
N LEU A 151 -5.96 5.42 -0.17
CA LEU A 151 -5.37 6.74 -0.05
C LEU A 151 -6.20 7.79 -0.80
N ASP A 152 -6.64 7.51 -2.03
CA ASP A 152 -7.46 8.44 -2.81
C ASP A 152 -8.82 8.68 -2.16
N LYS A 153 -9.45 7.64 -1.62
CA LYS A 153 -10.69 7.80 -0.82
C LYS A 153 -10.47 8.69 0.40
N ALA A 154 -9.37 8.48 1.12
CA ALA A 154 -9.04 9.29 2.29
C ALA A 154 -8.74 10.76 1.91
N ARG A 155 -8.04 10.99 0.79
CA ARG A 155 -7.78 12.35 0.27
C ARG A 155 -9.07 13.07 -0.07
N VAL A 156 -9.98 12.42 -0.80
CA VAL A 156 -11.28 12.98 -1.14
C VAL A 156 -12.03 13.36 0.14
N ALA A 157 -12.15 12.44 1.10
CA ALA A 157 -12.84 12.70 2.36
C ALA A 157 -12.20 13.85 3.16
N ALA A 158 -10.87 13.89 3.25
CA ALA A 158 -10.12 14.92 3.96
C ALA A 158 -10.39 16.33 3.41
N VAL A 159 -10.54 16.46 2.09
CA VAL A 159 -10.80 17.73 1.40
C VAL A 159 -12.30 18.08 1.42
N THR A 160 -13.19 17.12 1.24
CA THR A 160 -14.63 17.39 1.15
C THR A 160 -15.23 17.80 2.49
N VAL A 161 -14.80 17.19 3.61
CA VAL A 161 -15.32 17.49 4.96
C VAL A 161 -15.26 18.98 5.32
N PRO A 162 -14.11 19.68 5.23
CA PRO A 162 -14.05 21.09 5.57
C PRO A 162 -14.84 21.96 4.58
N ILE A 163 -14.84 21.64 3.28
CA ILE A 163 -15.56 22.42 2.27
C ILE A 163 -17.07 22.38 2.52
N THR A 164 -17.64 21.19 2.78
CA THR A 164 -19.08 21.06 3.02
C THR A 164 -19.50 21.76 4.30
N LEU A 165 -18.67 21.71 5.34
CA LEU A 165 -18.95 22.39 6.61
C LEU A 165 -18.86 23.92 6.49
N VAL A 166 -17.92 24.45 5.72
CA VAL A 166 -17.84 25.89 5.45
C VAL A 166 -19.04 26.37 4.63
N LEU A 167 -19.44 25.62 3.60
CA LEU A 167 -20.64 25.95 2.83
C LEU A 167 -21.90 25.96 3.71
N PHE A 168 -22.01 25.01 4.63
CA PHE A 168 -23.09 24.96 5.61
C PHE A 168 -23.07 26.19 6.54
N LEU A 169 -21.89 26.60 7.04
CA LEU A 169 -21.74 27.81 7.85
C LEU A 169 -22.22 29.06 7.09
N VAL A 170 -21.74 29.25 5.87
CA VAL A 170 -22.08 30.43 5.06
C VAL A 170 -23.58 30.47 4.80
N PHE A 171 -24.18 29.33 4.45
CA PHE A 171 -25.63 29.24 4.26
C PHE A 171 -26.39 29.57 5.54
N SER A 172 -25.96 29.04 6.70
CA SER A 172 -26.62 29.34 7.98
C SER A 172 -26.54 30.81 8.38
N ILE A 173 -25.49 31.54 7.99
CA ILE A 173 -25.33 32.96 8.29
C ILE A 173 -26.20 33.83 7.36
N ILE A 174 -26.36 33.44 6.09
CA ILE A 174 -27.17 34.22 5.12
C ILE A 174 -28.67 34.15 5.45
N TRP A 175 -29.13 33.05 6.04
CA TRP A 175 -30.55 32.79 6.31
C TRP A 175 -30.96 32.95 7.79
N ALA A 176 -30.05 33.39 8.66
CA ALA A 176 -30.30 33.70 10.08
C ALA A 176 -30.47 35.22 10.27
#